data_AF-A0A2T4X7M4-F1
#
_entry.id   AF-A0A2T4X7M4-F1
#
_cell.length_a   1.000
_cell.length_b   1.000
_cell.length_c   1.000
_cell.angle_alpha   90.00
_cell.angle_beta   90.00
_cell.angle_gamma   90.00
#
_symmetry.space_group_name_H-M   'P 1'
#
loop_
_entity.id
_entity.type
_entity.pdbx_description
1 polymer ?
#
loop_
_entity_poly.entity_id
_entity_poly.type
_entity_poly.pdbx_seq_one_letter_code
_entity_poly.pdbx_strand_id
1 'polypeptide(L)'
;MSNRKNTHPTLRTLLLHYLRDELPDNDRKAFEHQLPHPPAARTALDNLEESDLSPAKLETDLQDIAQRWHQHHAQAAPQRPWLGRIVVAALLAIACWAVYSYYQDQRSNRLFAEYFSGGQSQGYLSVRGTATPDPAFATALQAYQQQDFSNSLLLFQEVCHHDSSNTQAILYTALSAIQVGQSFTARQVLEQLLARGLQPAERSEGYWFLALVHLQEHHVAKARTALQWLVTHDTGQRGEQARKLLAEIGQQLNRQNNPDECKFCPFLGPKQAKKKPRLKDAANNKS
;
A
#
# COMPACT_ATOMS: atom_id res chain seq x y z
N MET A 1 70.47 -3.11 21.43
CA MET A 1 69.18 -2.87 20.75
C MET A 1 68.06 -3.19 21.74
N SER A 2 67.49 -2.18 22.38
CA SER A 2 66.46 -2.35 23.43
C SER A 2 65.08 -2.32 22.80
N ASN A 3 64.35 -3.43 22.90
CA ASN A 3 63.05 -3.67 22.30
C ASN A 3 61.95 -3.19 23.27
N ARG A 4 61.52 -1.93 23.19
CA ARG A 4 60.34 -1.43 23.93
C ARG A 4 59.10 -1.76 23.12
N LYS A 5 58.38 -2.81 23.55
CA LYS A 5 56.99 -3.02 23.20
C LYS A 5 56.18 -1.91 23.87
N ASN A 6 55.78 -0.88 23.13
CA ASN A 6 54.81 0.11 23.59
C ASN A 6 53.43 -0.56 23.67
N THR A 7 53.16 -1.24 24.78
CA THR A 7 51.79 -1.58 25.16
C THR A 7 51.14 -0.29 25.65
N HIS A 8 50.35 0.35 24.78
CA HIS A 8 49.52 1.47 25.20
C HIS A 8 48.60 1.00 26.35
N PRO A 9 48.68 1.63 27.54
CA PRO A 9 47.80 1.28 28.64
C PRO A 9 46.34 1.50 28.23
N THR A 10 45.46 0.57 28.61
CA THR A 10 44.02 0.71 28.32
C THR A 10 43.47 1.94 29.02
N LEU A 11 42.38 2.54 28.50
CA LEU A 11 41.71 3.70 29.10
C LEU A 11 41.43 3.49 30.60
N ARG A 12 41.07 2.27 30.99
CA ARG A 12 40.86 1.84 32.38
C ARG A 12 42.11 2.01 33.24
N THR A 13 43.26 1.55 32.73
CA THR A 13 44.55 1.64 33.44
C THR A 13 44.98 3.09 33.60
N LEU A 14 44.78 3.92 32.57
CA LEU A 14 45.08 5.36 32.63
C LEU A 14 44.18 6.10 33.64
N LEU A 15 42.88 5.79 33.66
CA LEU A 15 41.94 6.38 34.62
C LEU A 15 42.28 6.04 36.07
N LEU A 16 42.68 4.78 36.35
CA LEU A 16 43.06 4.37 37.70
C LEU A 16 44.37 5.02 38.18
N HIS A 17 45.36 5.19 37.29
CA HIS A 17 46.59 5.91 37.64
C HIS A 17 46.36 7.42 37.77
N TYR A 18 45.46 8.01 36.98
CA TYR A 18 45.04 9.40 37.13
C TYR A 18 44.39 9.66 38.49
N LEU A 19 43.46 8.79 38.92
CA LEU A 19 42.78 8.90 40.21
C LEU A 19 43.70 8.69 41.43
N ARG A 20 44.87 8.06 41.24
CA ARG A 20 45.87 7.85 42.29
C ARG A 20 46.98 8.91 42.30
N ASP A 21 46.91 9.89 41.40
CA ASP A 21 47.95 10.91 41.16
C ASP A 21 49.33 10.29 40.79
N GLU A 22 49.32 9.10 40.20
CA GLU A 22 50.53 8.35 39.81
C GLU A 22 50.90 8.59 38.33
N LEU A 23 50.16 9.44 37.62
CA LEU A 23 50.34 9.65 36.19
C LEU A 23 51.33 10.80 35.90
N PRO A 24 52.37 10.59 35.08
CA PRO A 24 53.31 11.65 34.72
C PRO A 24 52.61 12.84 34.04
N ASP A 25 53.07 14.07 34.30
CA ASP A 25 52.43 15.31 33.82
C ASP A 25 52.12 15.34 32.31
N ASN A 26 53.01 14.78 31.48
CA ASN A 26 52.79 14.70 30.04
C ASN A 26 51.65 13.74 29.66
N ASP A 27 51.52 12.61 30.38
CA ASP A 27 50.50 11.60 30.12
C ASP A 27 49.14 12.03 30.71
N ARG A 28 49.15 12.78 31.82
CA ARG A 28 47.99 13.41 32.44
C ARG A 28 47.27 14.36 31.48
N LYS A 29 48.01 15.27 30.85
CA LYS A 29 47.44 16.23 29.89
C LYS A 29 46.92 15.54 28.63
N ALA A 30 47.62 14.51 28.16
CA ALA A 30 47.17 13.72 27.01
C ALA A 30 45.88 12.95 27.30
N PHE A 31 45.76 12.41 28.52
CA PHE A 31 44.56 11.73 29.00
C PHE A 31 43.37 12.70 29.17
N GLU A 32 43.59 13.87 29.78
CA GLU A 32 42.57 14.92 29.95
C GLU A 32 42.01 15.42 28.60
N HIS A 33 42.84 15.46 27.56
CA HIS A 33 42.42 15.83 26.21
C HIS A 33 41.65 14.72 25.48
N GLN A 34 41.80 13.45 25.91
CA GLN A 34 41.08 12.30 25.35
C GLN A 34 39.75 12.02 26.05
N LEU A 35 39.54 12.55 27.26
CA LEU A 35 38.25 12.49 27.93
C LEU A 35 37.23 13.30 27.12
N PRO A 36 36.16 12.69 26.59
CA PRO A 36 35.11 13.45 25.95
C PRO A 36 34.52 14.42 26.99
N HIS A 37 34.15 15.63 26.58
CA HIS A 37 33.55 16.64 27.45
C HIS A 37 32.00 16.70 27.38
N PRO A 38 31.22 15.60 27.49
CA PRO A 38 29.80 15.76 27.76
C PRO A 38 29.64 16.24 29.21
N PRO A 39 28.67 17.13 29.51
CA PRO A 39 28.42 17.62 30.86
C PRO A 39 28.23 16.47 31.87
N ALA A 40 27.65 15.36 31.43
CA ALA A 40 27.49 14.14 32.23
C ALA A 40 28.81 13.51 32.70
N ALA A 41 29.91 13.61 31.94
CA ALA A 41 31.20 13.05 32.34
C ALA A 41 31.90 13.89 33.42
N ARG A 42 31.72 15.21 33.39
CA ARG A 42 32.19 16.10 34.47
C ARG A 42 31.42 15.86 35.75
N THR A 43 30.08 15.80 35.67
CA THR A 43 29.23 15.46 36.81
C THR A 43 29.55 14.07 37.38
N ALA A 44 29.89 13.09 36.54
CA ALA A 44 30.32 11.78 37.03
C ALA A 44 31.67 11.83 37.74
N LEU A 45 32.60 12.68 37.30
CA LEU A 45 33.91 12.88 37.92
C LEU A 45 33.79 13.61 39.27
N ASP A 46 33.01 14.69 39.32
CA ASP A 46 32.76 15.48 40.53
C ASP A 46 32.10 14.60 41.61
N ASN A 47 31.11 13.78 41.22
CA ASN A 47 30.47 12.81 42.13
C ASN A 47 31.42 11.71 42.60
N LEU A 48 32.43 11.34 41.79
CA LEU A 48 33.44 10.34 42.16
C LEU A 48 34.46 10.91 43.16
N GLU A 49 34.84 12.17 43.00
CA GLU A 49 35.73 12.90 43.91
C GLU A 49 35.08 13.19 45.26
N GLU A 50 33.76 13.45 45.27
CA GLU A 50 32.97 13.68 46.48
C GLU A 50 32.62 12.37 47.23
N SER A 51 32.66 11.23 46.54
CA SER A 51 32.46 9.92 47.15
C SER A 51 33.76 9.38 47.75
N ASP A 52 33.75 9.07 49.04
CA ASP A 52 34.86 8.53 49.84
C ASP A 52 35.23 7.07 49.46
N LEU A 53 35.33 6.81 48.16
CA LEU A 53 35.56 5.50 47.56
C LEU A 53 37.07 5.24 47.50
N SER A 54 37.53 4.40 48.42
CA SER A 54 38.89 3.84 48.35
C SER A 54 39.15 3.22 46.97
N PRO A 55 40.34 3.41 46.38
CA PRO A 55 40.68 2.89 45.05
C PRO A 55 40.58 1.36 44.93
N ALA A 56 40.69 0.63 46.06
CA ALA A 56 40.44 -0.81 46.10
C ALA A 56 38.96 -1.18 45.92
N LYS A 57 38.06 -0.35 46.44
CA LYS A 57 36.61 -0.54 46.35
C LYS A 57 36.09 -0.21 44.95
N LEU A 58 36.61 0.85 44.35
CA LEU A 58 36.32 1.21 42.96
C LEU A 58 36.75 0.12 41.97
N GLU A 59 37.94 -0.46 42.16
CA GLU A 59 38.41 -1.55 41.30
C GLU A 59 37.52 -2.79 41.42
N THR A 60 37.02 -3.08 42.63
CA THR A 60 36.10 -4.19 42.87
C THR A 60 34.74 -3.95 42.20
N ASP A 61 34.18 -2.75 42.32
CA ASP A 61 32.90 -2.39 41.72
C ASP A 61 32.99 -2.36 40.18
N LEU A 62 34.10 -1.88 39.61
CA LEU A 62 34.33 -1.92 38.16
C LEU A 62 34.47 -3.35 37.63
N GLN A 63 35.10 -4.25 38.39
CA GLN A 63 35.20 -5.67 38.04
C GLN A 63 33.82 -6.35 38.10
N ASP A 64 33.00 -6.04 39.11
CA ASP A 64 31.64 -6.57 39.25
C ASP A 64 30.72 -6.07 38.13
N ILE A 65 30.75 -4.76 37.82
CA ILE A 65 30.00 -4.19 36.69
C ILE A 65 30.44 -4.83 35.37
N ALA A 66 31.74 -5.00 35.15
CA ALA A 66 32.26 -5.67 33.95
C ALA A 66 31.77 -7.12 33.89
N GLN A 67 31.81 -7.89 34.98
CA GLN A 67 31.33 -9.27 35.00
C GLN A 67 29.82 -9.36 34.74
N ARG A 68 29.01 -8.50 35.37
CA ARG A 68 27.56 -8.45 35.15
C ARG A 68 27.21 -8.09 33.71
N TRP A 69 27.96 -7.17 33.10
CA TRP A 69 27.80 -6.81 31.69
C TRP A 69 28.08 -7.99 30.76
N HIS A 70 29.18 -8.72 31.01
CA HIS A 70 29.52 -9.91 30.22
C HIS A 70 28.50 -11.05 30.42
N GLN A 71 27.98 -11.24 31.63
CA GLN A 71 26.94 -12.24 31.91
C GLN A 71 25.60 -11.91 31.25
N HIS A 72 25.20 -10.64 31.19
CA HIS A 72 23.97 -10.22 30.50
C HIS A 72 24.09 -10.31 28.98
N HIS A 73 25.26 -10.03 28.39
CA HIS A 73 25.47 -10.19 26.94
C HIS A 73 25.80 -11.62 26.51
N ALA A 74 26.24 -12.50 27.42
CA ALA A 74 26.38 -13.93 27.17
C ALA A 74 25.03 -14.65 27.08
N GLN A 75 23.92 -14.03 27.51
CA GLN A 75 22.56 -14.55 27.39
C GLN A 75 21.82 -13.98 26.17
N ALA A 76 22.51 -13.84 25.02
CA ALA A 76 21.79 -13.70 23.76
C ALA A 76 20.94 -14.96 23.55
N ALA A 77 19.60 -14.78 23.56
CA ALA A 77 18.63 -15.85 23.34
C ALA A 77 19.05 -16.74 22.15
N PRO A 78 18.78 -18.06 22.18
CA PRO A 78 19.21 -18.96 21.13
C PRO A 78 18.65 -18.47 19.79
N GLN A 79 19.53 -17.88 18.98
CA GLN A 79 19.18 -17.36 17.67
C GLN A 79 18.81 -18.56 16.81
N ARG A 80 17.51 -18.79 16.66
CA ARG A 80 16.96 -19.78 15.74
C ARG A 80 17.07 -19.18 14.33
N PRO A 81 18.07 -19.56 13.51
CA PRO A 81 18.36 -18.87 12.25
C PRO A 81 17.23 -19.00 11.22
N TRP A 82 16.29 -19.93 11.44
CA TRP A 82 15.10 -20.10 10.62
C TRP A 82 14.03 -19.02 10.85
N LEU A 83 13.97 -18.41 12.05
CA LEU A 83 13.04 -17.31 12.33
C LEU A 83 13.44 -16.05 11.56
N GLY A 84 14.75 -15.76 11.46
CA GLY A 84 15.25 -14.67 10.61
C GLY A 84 14.92 -14.87 9.14
N ARG A 85 14.99 -16.12 8.65
CA ARG A 85 14.59 -16.47 7.27
C ARG A 85 13.08 -16.30 7.03
N ILE A 86 12.24 -16.60 8.01
CA ILE A 86 10.79 -16.38 7.91
C ILE A 86 10.46 -14.90 7.85
N VAL A 87 11.10 -14.07 8.67
CA VAL A 87 10.87 -12.61 8.65
C VAL A 87 11.24 -12.02 7.29
N VAL A 88 12.38 -12.41 6.72
CA VAL A 88 12.80 -11.96 5.39
C VAL A 88 11.83 -12.44 4.31
N ALA A 89 11.39 -13.71 4.35
CA ALA A 89 10.42 -14.24 3.40
C ALA A 89 9.04 -13.56 3.51
N ALA A 90 8.60 -13.25 4.74
CA ALA A 90 7.36 -12.53 4.99
C ALA A 90 7.42 -11.08 4.48
N LEU A 91 8.53 -10.38 4.69
CA LEU A 91 8.74 -9.03 4.16
C LEU A 91 8.74 -9.02 2.62
N LEU A 92 9.40 -10.00 1.99
CA LEU A 92 9.39 -10.14 0.53
C LEU A 92 7.98 -10.46 0.00
N ALA A 93 7.23 -11.32 0.69
CA ALA A 93 5.86 -11.64 0.32
C ALA A 93 4.94 -10.41 0.43
N ILE A 94 5.07 -9.62 1.50
CA ILE A 94 4.32 -8.37 1.69
C ILE A 94 4.71 -7.33 0.62
N ALA A 95 5.99 -7.19 0.31
CA ALA A 95 6.46 -6.28 -0.74
C ALA A 95 5.95 -6.70 -2.13
N CYS A 96 6.02 -7.99 -2.46
CA CYS A 96 5.47 -8.52 -3.71
C CYS A 96 3.95 -8.32 -3.77
N TRP A 97 3.23 -8.53 -2.67
CA TRP A 97 1.78 -8.31 -2.61
C TRP A 97 1.43 -6.82 -2.78
N ALA A 98 2.16 -5.91 -2.13
CA ALA A 98 1.96 -4.47 -2.25
C ALA A 98 2.26 -3.96 -3.67
N VAL A 99 3.30 -4.49 -4.32
CA VAL A 99 3.62 -4.17 -5.73
C VAL A 99 2.53 -4.71 -6.66
N TYR A 100 2.08 -5.95 -6.42
CA TYR A 100 0.99 -6.55 -7.21
C TYR A 100 -0.32 -5.76 -7.07
N SER A 101 -0.70 -5.37 -5.85
CA SER A 101 -1.89 -4.56 -5.61
C SER A 101 -1.77 -3.19 -6.27
N TYR A 102 -0.60 -2.54 -6.19
CA TYR A 102 -0.34 -1.26 -6.85
C TYR A 102 -0.49 -1.32 -8.37
N TYR A 103 0.01 -2.39 -9.02
CA TYR A 103 -0.16 -2.58 -10.46
C TYR A 103 -1.60 -2.89 -10.87
N GLN A 104 -2.34 -3.65 -10.03
CA GLN A 104 -3.77 -3.88 -10.26
C GLN A 104 -4.58 -2.59 -10.12
N ASP A 105 -4.34 -1.80 -9.07
CA ASP A 105 -4.96 -0.49 -8.83
C ASP A 105 -4.74 0.46 -10.01
N GLN A 106 -3.50 0.60 -10.50
CA GLN A 106 -3.23 1.45 -11.65
C GLN A 106 -3.95 0.99 -12.94
N ARG A 107 -4.08 -0.33 -13.16
CA ARG A 107 -4.73 -0.85 -14.37
C ARG A 107 -6.21 -0.50 -14.41
N SER A 108 -6.91 -0.76 -13.30
CA SER A 108 -8.34 -0.51 -13.26
C SER A 108 -8.66 0.98 -13.15
N ASN A 109 -7.84 1.73 -12.40
CA ASN A 109 -7.94 3.19 -12.34
C ASN A 109 -7.65 3.84 -13.68
N ARG A 110 -6.77 3.29 -14.53
CA ARG A 110 -6.49 3.83 -15.87
C ARG A 110 -7.67 3.63 -16.81
N LEU A 111 -8.26 2.42 -16.85
CA LEU A 111 -9.47 2.16 -17.66
C LEU A 111 -10.65 2.99 -17.17
N PHE A 112 -10.85 3.04 -15.85
CA PHE A 112 -11.84 3.92 -15.24
C PHE A 112 -11.60 5.37 -15.66
N ALA A 113 -10.39 5.90 -15.48
CA ALA A 113 -10.05 7.28 -15.82
C ALA A 113 -10.24 7.58 -17.31
N GLU A 114 -9.87 6.68 -18.23
CA GLU A 114 -10.01 6.90 -19.68
C GLU A 114 -11.47 6.96 -20.11
N TYR A 115 -12.31 6.03 -19.65
CA TYR A 115 -13.73 5.99 -20.04
C TYR A 115 -14.61 6.96 -19.23
N PHE A 116 -14.16 7.34 -18.03
CA PHE A 116 -14.83 8.34 -17.20
C PHE A 116 -14.43 9.76 -17.61
N SER A 117 -13.17 10.03 -17.98
CA SER A 117 -12.72 11.35 -18.47
C SER A 117 -13.11 11.60 -19.93
N GLY A 118 -12.98 10.61 -20.81
CA GLY A 118 -13.49 10.69 -22.20
C GLY A 118 -15.02 10.74 -22.28
N GLY A 119 -15.70 10.39 -21.18
CA GLY A 119 -17.14 10.39 -21.02
C GLY A 119 -17.69 11.45 -20.07
N GLN A 120 -16.84 12.34 -19.50
CA GLN A 120 -17.34 13.51 -18.79
C GLN A 120 -18.07 14.39 -19.83
N SER A 121 -19.39 14.24 -19.79
CA SER A 121 -20.29 15.38 -19.55
C SER A 121 -20.88 16.15 -20.75
N GLN A 122 -20.72 15.75 -22.02
CA GLN A 122 -21.42 16.50 -23.09
C GLN A 122 -22.91 16.13 -23.27
N GLY A 123 -23.33 14.91 -22.92
CA GLY A 123 -24.71 14.44 -23.18
C GLY A 123 -25.73 14.74 -22.07
N TYR A 124 -25.36 14.52 -20.80
CA TYR A 124 -26.28 14.59 -19.67
C TYR A 124 -26.27 15.94 -18.93
N LEU A 125 -25.24 16.78 -19.12
CA LEU A 125 -25.23 18.17 -18.60
C LEU A 125 -26.27 19.06 -19.25
N SER A 126 -26.81 18.67 -20.40
CA SER A 126 -28.02 19.27 -20.94
C SER A 126 -29.19 18.67 -20.20
N VAL A 127 -29.59 19.32 -19.10
CA VAL A 127 -30.82 19.08 -18.35
C VAL A 127 -31.97 18.90 -19.34
N ARG A 128 -32.29 17.65 -19.70
CA ARG A 128 -33.48 17.31 -20.49
C ARG A 128 -34.66 17.26 -19.53
N GLY A 129 -35.16 18.42 -19.19
CA GLY A 129 -36.36 18.58 -18.39
C GLY A 129 -36.86 19.99 -18.53
N THR A 130 -38.03 20.17 -19.16
CA THR A 130 -38.76 21.42 -19.36
C THR A 130 -39.36 22.00 -18.06
N ALA A 131 -38.76 21.70 -16.91
CA ALA A 131 -39.13 22.21 -15.61
C ALA A 131 -37.97 23.03 -15.08
N THR A 132 -38.24 24.25 -14.63
CA THR A 132 -37.29 25.05 -13.84
C THR A 132 -36.70 24.16 -12.75
N PRO A 133 -35.38 23.91 -12.76
CA PRO A 133 -34.76 23.07 -11.74
C PRO A 133 -35.04 23.66 -10.36
N ASP A 134 -35.31 22.79 -9.38
CA ASP A 134 -35.30 23.18 -7.98
C ASP A 134 -34.01 23.97 -7.70
N PRO A 135 -34.08 25.17 -7.09
CA PRO A 135 -32.88 25.95 -6.74
C PRO A 135 -31.84 25.11 -5.99
N ALA A 136 -32.25 24.16 -5.14
CA ALA A 136 -31.32 23.26 -4.45
C ALA A 136 -30.54 22.35 -5.43
N PHE A 137 -31.23 21.80 -6.44
CA PHE A 137 -30.60 21.02 -7.50
C PHE A 137 -29.66 21.87 -8.36
N ALA A 138 -30.05 23.10 -8.70
CA ALA A 138 -29.22 24.01 -9.48
C ALA A 138 -27.92 24.37 -8.74
N THR A 139 -27.99 24.63 -7.43
CA THR A 139 -26.80 24.88 -6.60
C THR A 139 -25.89 23.65 -6.52
N ALA A 140 -26.45 22.45 -6.33
CA ALA A 140 -25.69 21.20 -6.31
C ALA A 140 -24.97 20.93 -7.65
N LEU A 141 -25.65 21.22 -8.76
CA LEU A 141 -25.10 21.07 -10.11
C LEU A 141 -24.01 22.12 -10.39
N GLN A 142 -24.16 23.35 -9.91
CA GLN A 142 -23.13 24.37 -10.02
C GLN A 142 -21.85 23.94 -9.28
N ALA A 143 -21.96 23.40 -8.06
CA ALA A 143 -20.82 22.86 -7.34
C ALA A 143 -20.14 21.71 -8.11
N TYR A 144 -20.92 20.83 -8.74
CA TYR A 144 -20.39 19.77 -9.61
C TYR A 144 -19.60 20.33 -10.79
N GLN A 145 -20.16 21.32 -11.48
CA GLN A 145 -19.52 21.97 -12.64
C GLN A 145 -18.24 22.71 -12.26
N GLN A 146 -18.18 23.27 -11.05
CA GLN A 146 -17.00 23.90 -10.47
C GLN A 146 -15.96 22.89 -9.96
N GLN A 147 -16.19 21.59 -10.15
CA GLN A 147 -15.35 20.49 -9.68
C GLN A 147 -15.24 20.40 -8.15
N ASP A 148 -16.13 21.08 -7.42
CA ASP A 148 -16.27 20.93 -5.98
C ASP A 148 -17.15 19.71 -5.68
N PHE A 149 -16.60 18.53 -5.97
CA PHE A 149 -17.34 17.26 -5.89
C PHE A 149 -17.72 16.89 -4.45
N SER A 150 -16.93 17.31 -3.46
CA SER A 150 -17.22 17.08 -2.04
C SER A 150 -18.47 17.84 -1.61
N ASN A 151 -18.55 19.13 -1.94
CA ASN A 151 -19.71 19.95 -1.65
C ASN A 151 -20.93 19.54 -2.50
N SER A 152 -20.70 19.26 -3.78
CA SER A 152 -21.74 18.77 -4.69
C SER A 152 -22.38 17.48 -4.17
N LEU A 153 -21.58 16.54 -3.65
CA LEU A 153 -22.08 15.30 -3.05
C LEU A 153 -23.05 15.59 -1.89
N LEU A 154 -22.66 16.48 -0.97
CA LEU A 154 -23.51 16.87 0.17
C LEU A 154 -24.81 17.53 -0.29
N LEU A 155 -24.72 18.47 -1.23
CA LEU A 155 -25.89 19.17 -1.76
C LEU A 155 -26.85 18.24 -2.50
N PHE A 156 -26.35 17.29 -3.30
CA PHE A 156 -27.21 16.32 -3.97
C PHE A 156 -27.84 15.31 -2.99
N GLN A 157 -27.14 14.94 -1.91
CA GLN A 157 -27.73 14.15 -0.84
C GLN A 157 -28.91 14.87 -0.18
N GLU A 158 -28.79 16.17 0.05
CA GLU A 158 -29.90 17.00 0.58
C GLU A 158 -31.07 17.06 -0.39
N VAL A 159 -30.80 17.24 -1.69
CA VAL A 159 -31.85 17.19 -2.72
C VAL A 159 -32.55 15.83 -2.73
N CYS A 160 -31.80 14.73 -2.60
CA CYS A 160 -32.39 13.38 -2.51
C CYS A 160 -33.15 13.15 -1.19
N HIS A 161 -32.80 13.86 -0.11
CA HIS A 161 -33.53 13.81 1.15
C HIS A 161 -34.90 14.47 1.03
N HIS A 162 -34.97 15.62 0.34
CA HIS A 162 -36.21 16.34 0.09
C HIS A 162 -37.06 15.71 -1.01
N ASP A 163 -36.43 15.29 -2.11
CA ASP A 163 -37.08 14.59 -3.23
C ASP A 163 -36.34 13.29 -3.53
N SER A 164 -36.73 12.26 -2.79
CA SER A 164 -36.19 10.92 -2.99
C SER A 164 -36.55 10.30 -4.33
N SER A 165 -37.45 10.89 -5.13
CA SER A 165 -37.88 10.40 -6.44
C SER A 165 -37.03 10.94 -7.59
N ASN A 166 -36.25 12.00 -7.34
CA ASN A 166 -35.43 12.66 -8.36
C ASN A 166 -34.27 11.77 -8.82
N THR A 167 -34.48 11.06 -9.93
CA THR A 167 -33.50 10.15 -10.54
C THR A 167 -32.22 10.87 -10.95
N GLN A 168 -32.31 12.14 -11.36
CA GLN A 168 -31.15 12.94 -11.74
C GLN A 168 -30.30 13.27 -10.53
N ALA A 169 -30.90 13.71 -9.42
CA ALA A 169 -30.18 14.02 -8.18
C ALA A 169 -29.44 12.80 -7.65
N ILE A 170 -30.05 11.62 -7.74
CA ILE A 170 -29.45 10.36 -7.31
C ILE A 170 -28.29 9.96 -8.22
N LEU A 171 -28.44 10.11 -9.54
CA LEU A 171 -27.34 9.86 -10.47
C LEU A 171 -26.16 10.79 -10.20
N TYR A 172 -26.41 12.08 -10.02
CA TYR A 172 -25.36 13.03 -9.68
C TYR A 172 -24.74 12.79 -8.29
N THR A 173 -25.51 12.31 -7.32
CA THR A 173 -24.98 11.84 -6.03
C THR A 173 -23.95 10.73 -6.26
N ALA A 174 -24.26 9.74 -7.10
CA ALA A 174 -23.31 8.69 -7.44
C ALA A 174 -22.09 9.25 -8.18
N LEU A 175 -22.27 10.13 -9.17
CA LEU A 175 -21.15 10.73 -9.91
C LEU A 175 -20.22 11.54 -9.01
N SER A 176 -20.76 12.36 -8.12
CA SER A 176 -19.96 13.10 -7.13
C SER A 176 -19.24 12.15 -6.17
N ALA A 177 -19.90 11.08 -5.71
CA ALA A 177 -19.28 10.07 -4.87
C ALA A 177 -18.10 9.36 -5.57
N ILE A 178 -18.22 9.08 -6.87
CA ILE A 178 -17.14 8.52 -7.69
C ILE A 178 -15.94 9.48 -7.72
N GLN A 179 -16.16 10.77 -7.96
CA GLN A 179 -15.11 11.78 -8.05
C GLN A 179 -14.37 11.97 -6.72
N VAL A 180 -15.07 11.87 -5.60
CA VAL A 180 -14.50 11.96 -4.25
C VAL A 180 -13.79 10.66 -3.84
N GLY A 181 -13.86 9.61 -4.65
CA GLY A 181 -13.24 8.30 -4.37
C GLY A 181 -14.08 7.42 -3.44
N GLN A 182 -15.35 7.75 -3.21
CA GLN A 182 -16.29 6.94 -2.43
C GLN A 182 -16.98 5.89 -3.32
N SER A 183 -16.20 4.98 -3.90
CA SER A 183 -16.70 3.96 -4.85
C SER A 183 -17.77 3.05 -4.23
N PHE A 184 -17.65 2.71 -2.94
CA PHE A 184 -18.65 1.91 -2.23
C PHE A 184 -20.01 2.61 -2.18
N THR A 185 -20.02 3.88 -1.79
CA THR A 185 -21.23 4.72 -1.74
C THR A 185 -21.83 4.88 -3.12
N ALA A 186 -21.00 5.19 -4.12
CA ALA A 186 -21.44 5.34 -5.50
C ALA A 186 -22.13 4.07 -6.03
N ARG A 187 -21.56 2.89 -5.77
CA ARG A 187 -22.16 1.62 -6.16
C ARG A 187 -23.52 1.41 -5.49
N GLN A 188 -23.64 1.63 -4.19
CA GLN A 188 -24.93 1.47 -3.49
C GLN A 188 -26.00 2.40 -4.06
N VAL A 189 -25.65 3.66 -4.30
CA VAL A 189 -26.57 4.65 -4.88
C VAL A 189 -26.99 4.25 -6.30
N LEU A 190 -26.07 3.75 -7.14
CA LEU A 190 -26.39 3.28 -8.49
C LEU A 190 -27.24 2.00 -8.50
N GLU A 191 -26.97 1.05 -7.61
CA GLU A 191 -27.78 -0.16 -7.46
C GLU A 191 -29.23 0.21 -7.03
N GLN A 192 -29.37 1.16 -6.10
CA GLN A 192 -30.68 1.69 -5.70
C GLN A 192 -31.39 2.43 -6.82
N LEU A 193 -30.65 3.23 -7.62
CA LEU A 193 -31.19 3.92 -8.78
C LEU A 193 -31.74 2.91 -9.79
N LEU A 194 -30.97 1.87 -10.14
CA LEU A 194 -31.34 0.85 -11.11
C LEU A 194 -32.49 -0.07 -10.65
N ALA A 195 -32.71 -0.20 -9.35
CA ALA A 195 -33.88 -0.88 -8.80
C ALA A 195 -35.19 -0.13 -9.07
N ARG A 196 -35.12 1.14 -9.49
CA ARG A 196 -36.28 1.95 -9.84
C ARG A 196 -36.68 1.73 -11.29
N GLY A 197 -37.97 1.94 -11.57
CA GLY A 197 -38.55 1.88 -12.91
C GLY A 197 -38.09 3.02 -13.83
N LEU A 198 -36.79 3.08 -14.13
CA LEU A 198 -36.16 4.09 -14.99
C LEU A 198 -36.58 3.96 -16.45
N GLN A 199 -36.53 5.08 -17.18
CA GLN A 199 -36.61 5.03 -18.64
C GLN A 199 -35.40 4.30 -19.23
N PRO A 200 -35.52 3.69 -20.43
CA PRO A 200 -34.44 2.92 -21.03
C PRO A 200 -33.11 3.69 -21.12
N ALA A 201 -33.14 4.98 -21.49
CA ALA A 201 -31.94 5.81 -21.61
C ALA A 201 -31.25 6.03 -20.24
N GLU A 202 -32.01 6.36 -19.20
CA GLU A 202 -31.48 6.55 -17.83
C GLU A 202 -30.95 5.24 -17.26
N ARG A 203 -31.63 4.13 -17.54
CA ARG A 203 -31.20 2.79 -17.14
C ARG A 203 -29.86 2.42 -17.78
N SER A 204 -29.68 2.72 -19.07
CA SER A 204 -28.40 2.54 -19.74
C SER A 204 -27.28 3.35 -19.09
N GLU A 205 -27.54 4.58 -18.69
CA GLU A 205 -26.53 5.37 -17.99
C GLU A 205 -26.19 4.80 -16.61
N GLY A 206 -27.20 4.38 -15.85
CA GLY A 206 -27.00 3.74 -14.55
C GLY A 206 -26.11 2.48 -14.66
N TYR A 207 -26.39 1.60 -15.63
CA TYR A 207 -25.56 0.41 -15.86
C TYR A 207 -24.15 0.75 -16.35
N TRP A 208 -23.98 1.82 -17.12
CA TRP A 208 -22.66 2.27 -17.56
C TRP A 208 -21.81 2.71 -16.39
N PHE A 209 -22.33 3.61 -15.54
CA PHE A 209 -21.59 4.08 -14.38
C PHE A 209 -21.38 2.96 -13.35
N LEU A 210 -22.35 2.06 -13.18
CA LEU A 210 -22.19 0.89 -12.32
C LEU A 210 -21.04 -0.01 -12.80
N ALA A 211 -20.94 -0.25 -14.11
CA ALA A 211 -19.84 -1.01 -14.69
C ALA A 211 -18.48 -0.33 -14.43
N LEU A 212 -18.39 0.99 -14.59
CA LEU A 212 -17.17 1.75 -14.32
C LEU A 212 -16.76 1.67 -12.83
N VAL A 213 -17.71 1.80 -11.90
CA VAL A 213 -17.45 1.66 -10.47
C VAL A 213 -16.98 0.25 -10.13
N HIS A 214 -17.59 -0.78 -10.71
CA HIS A 214 -17.13 -2.16 -10.54
C HIS A 214 -15.73 -2.39 -11.10
N LEU A 215 -15.35 -1.71 -12.19
CA LEU A 215 -13.96 -1.73 -12.64
C LEU A 215 -13.07 -1.10 -11.58
N GLN A 216 -13.37 0.11 -11.12
CA GLN A 216 -12.59 0.78 -10.08
C GLN A 216 -12.40 -0.09 -8.80
N GLU A 217 -13.42 -0.86 -8.39
CA GLU A 217 -13.37 -1.80 -7.26
C GLU A 217 -12.72 -3.18 -7.59
N HIS A 218 -12.11 -3.36 -8.77
CA HIS A 218 -11.55 -4.63 -9.26
C HIS A 218 -12.55 -5.79 -9.42
N HIS A 219 -13.84 -5.50 -9.40
CA HIS A 219 -14.93 -6.46 -9.60
C HIS A 219 -15.20 -6.72 -11.10
N VAL A 220 -14.17 -7.18 -11.82
CA VAL A 220 -14.21 -7.35 -13.29
C VAL A 220 -15.36 -8.24 -13.77
N ALA A 221 -15.71 -9.30 -13.04
CA ALA A 221 -16.84 -10.16 -13.39
C ALA A 221 -18.20 -9.42 -13.35
N LYS A 222 -18.41 -8.59 -12.32
CA LYS A 222 -19.62 -7.76 -12.18
C LYS A 222 -19.66 -6.67 -13.24
N ALA A 223 -18.53 -6.01 -13.49
CA ALA A 223 -18.40 -5.03 -14.56
C ALA A 223 -18.77 -5.63 -15.93
N ARG A 224 -18.26 -6.82 -16.26
CA ARG A 224 -18.61 -7.52 -17.52
C ARG A 224 -20.10 -7.82 -17.62
N THR A 225 -20.73 -8.22 -16.52
CA THR A 225 -22.17 -8.51 -16.48
C THR A 225 -22.99 -7.25 -16.77
N ALA A 226 -22.65 -6.13 -16.12
CA ALA A 226 -23.30 -4.83 -16.37
C ALA A 226 -23.09 -4.34 -17.82
N LEU A 227 -21.88 -4.49 -18.37
CA LEU A 227 -21.61 -4.13 -19.76
C LEU A 227 -22.33 -5.05 -20.77
N GLN A 228 -22.44 -6.35 -20.49
CA GLN A 228 -23.20 -7.28 -21.35
C GLN A 228 -24.69 -6.93 -21.39
N TRP A 229 -25.24 -6.50 -20.24
CA TRP A 229 -26.60 -5.99 -20.20
C TRP A 229 -26.77 -4.80 -21.15
N LEU A 230 -25.84 -3.84 -21.13
CA LEU A 230 -25.85 -2.68 -22.04
C LEU A 230 -25.76 -3.09 -23.51
N VAL A 231 -24.86 -4.00 -23.87
CA VAL A 231 -24.72 -4.46 -25.27
C VAL A 231 -26.01 -5.10 -25.78
N THR A 232 -26.78 -5.74 -24.89
CA THR A 232 -28.01 -6.45 -25.23
C THR A 232 -29.23 -5.53 -25.29
N HIS A 233 -29.30 -4.51 -24.42
CA HIS A 233 -30.50 -3.68 -24.24
C HIS A 233 -30.35 -2.25 -24.77
N ASP A 234 -29.14 -1.82 -25.13
CA ASP A 234 -28.86 -0.50 -25.66
C ASP A 234 -28.15 -0.59 -27.02
N THR A 235 -28.81 -0.09 -28.06
CA THR A 235 -28.24 0.02 -29.41
C THR A 235 -27.64 1.40 -29.70
N GLY A 236 -27.66 2.31 -28.72
CA GLY A 236 -27.09 3.65 -28.80
C GLY A 236 -25.60 3.69 -28.47
N GLN A 237 -25.10 4.91 -28.22
CA GLN A 237 -23.67 5.16 -27.98
C GLN A 237 -23.10 4.36 -26.79
N ARG A 238 -23.86 4.21 -25.71
CA ARG A 238 -23.44 3.44 -24.52
C ARG A 238 -23.26 1.95 -24.84
N GLY A 239 -24.13 1.39 -25.69
CA GLY A 239 -24.01 0.01 -26.17
C GLY A 239 -22.73 -0.22 -26.97
N GLU A 240 -22.37 0.71 -27.86
CA GLU A 240 -21.11 0.63 -28.61
C GLU A 240 -19.87 0.79 -27.72
N GLN A 241 -19.89 1.75 -26.79
CA GLN A 241 -18.83 1.93 -25.80
C GLN A 241 -18.65 0.68 -24.94
N ALA A 242 -19.76 0.05 -24.52
CA ALA A 242 -19.73 -1.19 -23.75
C ALA A 242 -19.11 -2.35 -24.53
N ARG A 243 -19.37 -2.48 -25.85
CA ARG A 243 -18.71 -3.49 -26.70
C ARG A 243 -17.20 -3.27 -26.76
N LYS A 244 -16.76 -2.03 -26.95
CA LYS A 244 -15.33 -1.67 -26.99
C LYS A 244 -14.64 -2.02 -25.67
N LEU A 245 -15.23 -1.59 -24.55
CA LEU A 245 -14.70 -1.84 -23.22
C LEU A 245 -14.66 -3.35 -22.88
N LEU A 246 -15.69 -4.11 -23.27
CA LEU A 246 -15.69 -5.57 -23.10
C LEU A 246 -14.58 -6.27 -23.89
N ALA A 247 -14.32 -5.83 -25.13
CA ALA A 247 -13.25 -6.36 -25.95
C ALA A 247 -11.87 -6.07 -25.32
N GLU A 248 -11.68 -4.86 -24.80
CA GLU A 248 -10.45 -4.46 -24.14
C GLU A 248 -10.19 -5.27 -22.87
N ILE A 249 -11.20 -5.42 -22.00
CA ILE A 249 -11.13 -6.29 -20.81
C ILE A 249 -10.77 -7.74 -21.21
N GLY A 250 -11.37 -8.25 -22.28
CA GLY A 250 -11.10 -9.60 -22.80
C GLY A 250 -9.65 -9.79 -23.26
N GLN A 251 -9.11 -8.86 -24.06
CA GLN A 251 -7.72 -8.90 -24.50
C GLN A 251 -6.74 -8.79 -23.33
N GLN A 252 -7.08 -7.93 -22.37
CA GLN A 252 -6.31 -7.69 -21.17
C GLN A 252 -6.22 -8.93 -20.26
N LEU A 253 -7.31 -9.68 -20.10
CA LEU A 253 -7.31 -10.96 -19.38
C LEU A 253 -6.55 -12.06 -20.16
N ASN A 254 -6.66 -12.07 -21.49
CA ASN A 254 -5.96 -13.06 -22.32
C ASN A 254 -4.43 -12.88 -22.27
N ARG A 255 -3.93 -11.64 -22.25
CA ARG A 255 -2.48 -11.35 -22.05
C ARG A 255 -1.96 -11.83 -20.71
N GLN A 256 -2.78 -11.84 -19.66
CA GLN A 256 -2.36 -12.36 -18.34
C GLN A 256 -2.33 -13.88 -18.28
N ASN A 257 -3.12 -14.56 -19.13
CA ASN A 257 -3.19 -16.02 -19.17
C ASN A 257 -2.26 -16.65 -20.22
N ASN A 258 -1.50 -15.84 -20.99
CA ASN A 258 -0.56 -16.32 -21.99
C ASN A 258 0.91 -15.97 -21.60
N PRO A 259 1.61 -16.85 -20.85
CA PRO A 259 3.00 -16.61 -20.43
C PRO A 259 4.03 -16.64 -21.58
N ASP A 260 3.62 -17.04 -22.79
CA ASP A 260 4.53 -17.23 -23.94
C ASP A 260 4.98 -15.91 -24.60
N GLU A 261 4.39 -14.76 -24.21
CA GLU A 261 4.81 -13.43 -24.68
C GLU A 261 5.74 -12.67 -23.72
N CYS A 262 6.13 -13.26 -22.58
CA CYS A 262 7.25 -12.75 -21.79
C CYS A 262 8.60 -13.08 -22.47
N LYS A 263 8.83 -12.56 -23.68
CA LYS A 263 10.08 -12.70 -24.46
C LYS A 263 11.28 -11.91 -23.88
N PHE A 264 11.25 -11.56 -22.60
CA PHE A 264 12.33 -10.82 -21.94
C PHE A 264 12.59 -11.32 -20.51
N CYS A 265 12.92 -12.59 -20.37
CA CYS A 265 13.63 -13.11 -19.19
C CYS A 265 14.84 -13.92 -19.66
N PRO A 266 16.07 -13.40 -19.61
CA PRO A 266 17.25 -14.11 -20.09
C PRO A 266 17.81 -15.13 -19.09
N PHE A 267 17.05 -15.59 -18.08
CA PHE A 267 17.67 -16.28 -16.93
C PHE A 267 17.13 -17.66 -16.53
N LEU A 268 16.32 -18.35 -17.34
CA LEU A 268 15.95 -19.73 -17.01
C LEU A 268 16.19 -20.67 -18.19
N GLY A 269 17.25 -21.48 -18.05
CA GLY A 269 17.65 -22.52 -18.99
C GLY A 269 16.57 -23.61 -19.19
N PRO A 270 16.71 -24.42 -20.25
CA PRO A 270 15.64 -25.27 -20.74
C PRO A 270 15.33 -26.41 -19.77
N LYS A 271 14.10 -26.42 -19.20
CA LYS A 271 13.56 -27.61 -18.54
C LYS A 271 13.12 -28.63 -19.60
N GLN A 272 13.82 -29.74 -19.62
CA GLN A 272 13.58 -30.94 -20.41
C GLN A 272 12.12 -31.41 -20.34
N ALA A 273 11.50 -31.58 -21.51
CA ALA A 273 10.18 -32.18 -21.69
C ALA A 273 10.20 -33.67 -21.31
N LYS A 274 9.43 -34.07 -20.28
CA LYS A 274 9.18 -35.49 -19.99
C LYS A 274 8.04 -36.02 -20.86
N LYS A 275 8.40 -36.92 -21.79
CA LYS A 275 7.50 -37.78 -22.58
C LYS A 275 6.53 -38.55 -21.67
N LYS A 276 5.22 -38.51 -21.98
CA LYS A 276 4.21 -39.45 -21.47
C LYS A 276 4.45 -40.85 -22.06
N PRO A 277 4.38 -41.95 -21.29
CA PRO A 277 4.34 -43.30 -21.85
C PRO A 277 2.91 -43.68 -22.31
N ARG A 278 2.84 -44.32 -23.48
CA ARG A 278 1.65 -44.99 -24.04
C ARG A 278 1.18 -46.11 -23.11
N LEU A 279 -0.10 -46.09 -22.71
CA LEU A 279 -0.78 -47.29 -22.22
C LEU A 279 -0.93 -48.28 -23.37
N LYS A 280 -0.51 -49.52 -23.14
CA LYS A 280 -0.80 -50.67 -23.99
C LYS A 280 -2.07 -51.33 -23.48
N ASP A 281 -2.97 -51.61 -24.41
CA ASP A 281 -4.15 -52.44 -24.23
C ASP A 281 -3.76 -53.86 -23.81
N ALA A 282 -4.37 -54.36 -22.74
CA ALA A 282 -4.36 -55.77 -22.37
C ALA A 282 -5.75 -56.12 -21.84
N ALA A 283 -6.65 -56.46 -22.76
CA ALA A 283 -7.91 -57.10 -22.47
C ALA A 283 -8.16 -58.18 -23.52
N ASN A 284 -7.78 -59.43 -23.23
CA ASN A 284 -8.57 -60.58 -23.63
C ASN A 284 -8.10 -61.86 -22.92
N ASN A 285 -8.85 -62.32 -21.90
CA ASN A 285 -9.08 -63.74 -21.62
C ASN A 285 -10.12 -63.86 -20.49
N LYS A 286 -11.37 -64.22 -20.83
CA LYS A 286 -12.27 -65.10 -20.06
C LYS A 286 -13.65 -65.19 -20.71
N SER A 287 -13.85 -66.24 -21.51
CA SER A 287 -14.99 -67.18 -21.55
C SER A 287 -15.09 -67.79 -22.92
#